data_AF-A0A383TBF5-F1
#
_entry.id   AF-A0A383TBF5-F1
#
_cell.length_a   1.000
_cell.length_b   1.000
_cell.length_c   1.000
_cell.angle_alpha   90.00
_cell.angle_beta   90.00
_cell.angle_gamma   90.00
#
_symmetry.space_group_name_H-M   'P 1'
#
loop_
_entity.id
_entity.type
_entity.pdbx_description
1 polymer ?
#
loop_
_entity_poly.entity_id
_entity_poly.type
_entity_poly.pdbx_seq_one_letter_code
_entity_poly.pdbx_strand_id
1 'polypeptide(L)'
;AHFMTCFISLMVVRVLEKKMGEKFTCQETITKLREMNFMELRGEGFIPAYTRTDFTDSLHEAFGFRTDYQILPTKKMKKIFKMTKTTKKVRTF
;
A
#
# COMPACT_ATOMS: atom_id res chain seq x y z
N ALA A 1 -10.35 7.05 -24.89
CA ALA A 1 -9.14 7.23 -24.05
C ALA A 1 -8.77 5.91 -23.33
N HIS A 2 -8.11 4.98 -24.03
CA HIS A 2 -7.78 3.64 -23.50
C HIS A 2 -6.26 3.43 -23.30
N PHE A 3 -5.44 4.01 -24.18
CA PHE A 3 -3.98 3.88 -24.11
C PHE A 3 -3.38 4.51 -22.84
N MET A 4 -3.75 5.77 -22.54
CA MET A 4 -3.18 6.49 -21.40
C MET A 4 -3.54 5.85 -20.05
N THR A 5 -4.75 5.36 -19.88
CA THR A 5 -5.19 4.71 -18.64
C THR A 5 -4.48 3.38 -18.42
N CYS A 6 -4.33 2.57 -19.47
CA CYS A 6 -3.54 1.34 -19.44
C CYS A 6 -2.07 1.64 -19.13
N PHE A 7 -1.48 2.62 -19.83
CA PHE A 7 -0.08 3.02 -19.62
C PHE A 7 0.19 3.49 -18.19
N ILE A 8 -0.66 4.37 -17.64
CA ILE A 8 -0.54 4.83 -16.26
C ILE A 8 -0.68 3.66 -15.29
N SER A 9 -1.62 2.73 -15.53
CA SER A 9 -1.82 1.58 -14.66
C SER A 9 -0.59 0.68 -14.62
N LEU A 10 0.01 0.38 -15.78
CA LEU A 10 1.26 -0.40 -15.88
C LEU A 10 2.44 0.34 -15.25
N MET A 11 2.54 1.65 -15.44
CA MET A 11 3.59 2.47 -14.83
C MET A 11 3.51 2.46 -13.31
N VAL A 12 2.32 2.56 -12.72
CA VAL A 12 2.15 2.49 -11.26
C VAL A 12 2.64 1.15 -10.72
N VAL A 13 2.29 0.03 -11.35
CA VAL A 13 2.74 -1.30 -10.93
C VAL A 13 4.27 -1.43 -11.08
N ARG A 14 4.86 -0.91 -12.16
CA ARG A 14 6.33 -0.97 -12.34
C ARG A 14 7.10 -0.14 -11.31
N VAL A 15 6.60 1.05 -10.97
CA VAL A 15 7.21 1.86 -9.91
C VAL A 15 7.13 1.13 -8.57
N LEU A 16 6.01 0.44 -8.30
CA LEU A 16 5.83 -0.33 -7.08
C LEU A 16 6.83 -1.50 -6.99
N GLU A 17 6.96 -2.30 -8.05
CA GLU A 17 7.93 -3.40 -8.11
C GLU A 17 9.36 -2.92 -7.88
N LYS A 18 9.76 -1.83 -8.53
CA LYS A 18 11.09 -1.23 -8.37
C LYS A 18 11.35 -0.80 -6.93
N LYS A 19 10.35 -0.22 -6.25
CA LYS A 19 10.47 0.17 -4.83
C LYS A 19 10.58 -1.02 -3.88
N MET A 20 10.02 -2.16 -4.25
CA MET A 20 10.09 -3.41 -3.47
C MET A 20 11.30 -4.26 -3.84
N GLY A 21 12.24 -3.74 -4.64
CA GLY A 21 13.47 -4.43 -5.02
C GLY A 21 13.27 -5.54 -6.06
N GLU A 22 12.20 -5.48 -6.86
CA GLU A 22 11.89 -6.44 -7.93
C GLU A 22 11.80 -7.91 -7.46
N LYS A 23 11.45 -8.12 -6.18
CA LYS A 23 11.33 -9.44 -5.56
C LYS A 23 10.09 -10.23 -5.99
N PHE A 24 9.10 -9.56 -6.59
CA PHE A 24 7.79 -10.12 -6.93
C PHE A 24 7.42 -9.77 -8.37
N THR A 25 6.66 -10.63 -9.02
CA THR A 25 6.15 -10.39 -10.37
C THR A 25 4.94 -9.44 -10.37
N CYS A 26 4.61 -8.89 -11.54
CA CYS A 26 3.45 -8.01 -11.72
C CYS A 26 2.15 -8.72 -11.29
N GLN A 27 2.00 -9.98 -11.69
CA GLN A 27 0.80 -10.76 -11.40
C GLN A 27 0.66 -11.01 -9.90
N GLU A 28 1.75 -11.41 -9.22
CA GLU A 28 1.76 -11.59 -7.77
C GLU A 28 1.45 -10.28 -7.05
N THR A 29 2.08 -9.18 -7.46
CA THR A 29 1.88 -7.86 -6.87
C THR A 29 0.41 -7.43 -6.96
N ILE A 30 -0.18 -7.51 -8.14
CA ILE A 30 -1.58 -7.13 -8.35
C ILE A 30 -2.53 -8.05 -7.56
N THR A 31 -2.25 -9.36 -7.56
CA THR A 31 -3.08 -10.34 -6.84
C THR A 31 -3.05 -10.09 -5.34
N LYS A 32 -1.85 -9.94 -4.77
CA LYS A 32 -1.67 -9.71 -3.34
C LYS A 32 -2.27 -8.39 -2.89
N LEU A 33 -2.09 -7.31 -3.65
CA LEU A 33 -2.75 -6.03 -3.34
C LEU A 33 -4.28 -6.13 -3.34
N ARG A 34 -4.87 -6.92 -4.25
CA ARG A 34 -6.33 -7.14 -4.29
C ARG A 34 -6.83 -7.98 -3.11
N GLU A 35 -6.00 -8.89 -2.61
CA GLU A 35 -6.33 -9.72 -1.45
C GLU A 35 -6.21 -8.96 -0.11
N MET A 36 -5.47 -7.84 -0.08
CA MET A 36 -5.30 -7.00 1.12
C MET A 36 -6.57 -6.23 1.48
N ASN A 37 -7.48 -6.91 2.19
CA ASN A 37 -8.76 -6.36 2.64
C ASN A 37 -8.71 -5.88 4.10
N PHE A 38 -9.59 -4.95 4.44
CA PHE A 38 -9.75 -4.44 5.81
C PHE A 38 -11.23 -4.44 6.20
N MET A 39 -11.52 -4.88 7.42
CA MET A 39 -12.86 -4.80 8.02
C MET A 39 -12.94 -3.57 8.92
N GLU A 40 -13.95 -2.72 8.72
CA GLU A 40 -14.19 -1.57 9.59
C GLU A 40 -14.96 -1.99 10.84
N LEU A 41 -14.38 -1.70 12.01
CA LEU A 41 -15.06 -1.73 13.30
C LEU A 41 -15.57 -0.32 13.61
N ARG A 42 -16.90 -0.17 13.70
CA ARG A 42 -17.55 1.12 14.00
C ARG A 42 -16.99 1.72 15.29
N GLY A 43 -16.23 2.80 15.17
CA GLY A 43 -15.71 3.60 16.30
C GLY A 43 -14.32 3.20 16.78
N GLU A 44 -13.84 1.98 16.50
CA GLU A 44 -12.58 1.48 17.06
C GLU A 44 -11.43 1.48 16.04
N GLY A 45 -11.71 1.20 14.77
CA GLY A 45 -10.67 1.16 13.75
C GLY A 45 -10.92 0.17 12.62
N PHE A 46 -9.83 -0.32 12.04
CA PHE A 46 -9.82 -1.29 10.94
C PHE A 46 -9.06 -2.54 11.37
N ILE A 47 -9.63 -3.71 11.12
CA ILE A 47 -8.95 -5.00 11.27
C ILE A 47 -8.46 -5.44 9.89
N PRO A 48 -7.17 -5.73 9.71
CA PRO A 48 -6.68 -6.35 8.48
C PRO A 48 -7.29 -7.76 8.33
N ALA A 49 -7.95 -8.01 7.20
CA ALA A 49 -8.51 -9.30 6.82
C ALA A 49 -7.58 -10.03 5.84
N TYR A 50 -6.27 -9.94 6.07
CA TYR A 50 -5.22 -10.60 5.29
C TYR A 50 -4.10 -11.08 6.23
N THR A 51 -3.29 -12.02 5.75
CA THR A 51 -2.16 -12.57 6.51
C THR A 51 -0.85 -11.88 6.16
N ARG A 52 0.03 -11.73 7.15
CA ARG A 52 1.39 -11.24 6.95
C ARG A 52 2.17 -12.24 6.10
N THR A 53 2.85 -11.73 5.08
CA THR A 53 3.66 -12.47 4.11
C THR A 53 4.92 -11.66 3.79
N ASP A 54 5.91 -12.29 3.14
CA ASP A 54 7.12 -11.60 2.66
C ASP A 54 6.79 -10.42 1.74
N PHE A 55 5.67 -10.53 1.01
CA PHE A 55 5.13 -9.45 0.19
C PHE A 55 4.69 -8.26 1.05
N THR A 56 3.88 -8.48 2.08
CA THR A 56 3.41 -7.40 2.94
C THR A 56 4.54 -6.76 3.73
N ASP A 57 5.55 -7.54 4.11
CA ASP A 57 6.72 -7.04 4.83
C ASP A 57 7.58 -6.14 3.93
N SER A 58 7.85 -6.60 2.71
CA SER A 58 8.55 -5.79 1.70
C SER A 58 7.78 -4.51 1.36
N LEU A 59 6.45 -4.57 1.32
CA LEU A 59 5.59 -3.41 1.08
C LEU A 59 5.67 -2.42 2.26
N HIS A 60 5.57 -2.91 3.49
CA HIS A 60 5.62 -2.06 4.68
C HIS A 60 7.00 -1.43 4.87
N GLU A 61 8.07 -2.14 4.55
CA GLU A 61 9.45 -1.63 4.58
C GLU A 61 9.65 -0.54 3.53
N ALA A 62 9.25 -0.78 2.28
CA ALA A 62 9.44 0.16 1.17
C ALA A 62 8.69 1.49 1.37
N PHE A 63 7.54 1.48 2.04
CA PHE A 63 6.70 2.67 2.23
C PHE A 63 6.67 3.22 3.65
N GLY A 64 7.27 2.53 4.62
CA GLY A 64 7.41 3.00 6.00
C GLY A 64 6.09 3.08 6.78
N PHE A 65 5.06 2.32 6.39
CA PHE A 65 3.82 2.18 7.13
C PHE A 65 3.47 0.72 7.34
N ARG A 66 2.91 0.40 8.51
CA ARG A 66 2.49 -0.96 8.89
C ARG A 66 1.00 -1.01 9.13
N THR A 67 0.35 -1.96 8.45
CA THR A 67 -1.10 -2.21 8.50
C THR A 67 -1.46 -3.60 9.03
N ASP A 68 -0.47 -4.38 9.48
CA ASP A 68 -0.57 -5.76 10.00
C ASP A 68 -0.94 -5.85 11.50
N TYR A 69 -1.31 -4.74 12.14
CA TYR A 69 -1.69 -4.74 13.56
C TYR A 69 -3.13 -5.25 13.78
N GLN A 70 -3.38 -5.91 14.93
CA GLN A 70 -4.69 -6.46 15.31
C GLN A 70 -5.85 -5.46 15.13
N ILE A 71 -5.67 -4.21 15.56
CA ILE A 71 -6.63 -3.13 15.32
C ILE A 71 -5.84 -1.89 14.90
N LEU A 72 -6.11 -1.38 13.70
CA LEU A 72 -5.62 -0.09 13.22
C LEU A 72 -6.60 1.01 13.62
N PRO A 73 -6.27 1.88 14.59
CA PRO A 73 -7.18 2.93 15.01
C PRO A 73 -7.55 3.85 13.85
N THR A 74 -8.78 4.33 13.80
CA THR A 74 -9.24 5.27 12.75
C THR A 74 -8.33 6.51 12.66
N LYS A 75 -7.78 6.96 13.80
CA LYS A 75 -6.77 8.05 13.85
C LYS A 75 -5.50 7.72 13.07
N LYS A 76 -4.98 6.49 13.19
CA LYS A 76 -3.77 6.03 12.48
C LYS A 76 -4.06 5.89 10.98
N MET A 77 -5.22 5.34 10.62
CA MET A 77 -5.66 5.28 9.22
C MET A 77 -5.78 6.68 8.59
N LYS A 78 -6.41 7.63 9.30
CA LYS A 78 -6.46 9.04 8.90
C LYS A 78 -5.06 9.66 8.75
N LYS A 79 -4.11 9.30 9.62
CA LYS A 79 -2.71 9.74 9.52
C LYS A 79 -2.03 9.18 8.26
N ILE A 80 -2.23 7.91 7.93
CA ILE A 80 -1.73 7.29 6.69
C ILE A 80 -2.31 8.02 5.47
N PHE A 81 -3.62 8.25 5.42
CA PHE A 81 -4.25 9.03 4.34
C PHE A 81 -3.73 10.48 4.27
N LYS A 82 -3.43 11.10 5.42
CA LYS A 82 -2.82 12.42 5.43
C LYS A 82 -1.40 12.37 4.88
N MET A 83 -0.63 11.32 5.16
CA MET A 83 0.72 11.13 4.62
C MET A 83 0.71 10.95 3.09
N THR A 84 -0.28 10.26 2.53
CA THR A 84 -0.38 10.08 1.07
C THR A 84 -0.79 11.37 0.35
N LYS A 85 -1.57 12.24 0.99
CA LYS A 85 -2.02 13.53 0.43
C LYS A 85 -1.05 14.68 0.69
N THR A 86 -0.35 14.65 1.82
CA THR A 86 0.64 15.66 2.18
C THR A 86 1.94 15.21 1.57
N THR A 87 2.16 15.56 0.30
CA THR A 87 3.47 15.43 -0.34
C THR A 87 4.46 16.11 0.59
N LYS A 88 5.30 15.35 1.30
CA LYS A 88 6.48 15.94 1.93
C LYS A 88 7.17 16.63 0.76
N LYS A 89 7.33 17.96 0.82
CA LYS A 89 8.26 18.65 -0.08
C LYS A 89 9.54 17.85 0.06
N VAL A 90 9.89 17.10 -0.98
CA VAL A 90 11.18 16.43 -1.05
C VAL A 90 12.15 17.60 -0.96
N ARG A 91 12.70 17.83 0.23
CA ARG A 91 13.82 18.75 0.38
C ARG A 91 14.96 17.98 -0.28
N THR A 92 15.05 18.16 -1.59
CA THR A 92 16.22 17.81 -2.37
C THR A 92 17.27 18.83 -2.00
N PHE A 93 18.21 18.45 -1.14
CA PHE A 93 19.57 18.97 -1.04
C PHE A 93 20.47 17.82 -0.60
#